data_AF-A0A0P1EHU8-F1
#
_entry.id   AF-A0A0P1EHU8-F1
#
_cell.length_a   1.000
_cell.length_b   1.000
_cell.length_c   1.000
_cell.angle_alpha   90.00
_cell.angle_beta   90.00
_cell.angle_gamma   90.00
#
_symmetry.space_group_name_H-M   'P 1'
#
loop_
_entity.id
_entity.type
_entity.pdbx_description
1 polymer ?
#
loop_
_entity_poly.entity_id
_entity_poly.type
_entity_poly.pdbx_seq_one_letter_code
_entity_poly.pdbx_strand_id
1 'polypeptide(L)'
;MQTIEHAGNSAHTNETNVGEPLLAQAMALLPTLPDTSYFGMPESWRDLADLLCTLVNDLGFDNEKAAAAAGVSTGVVASCRSAISS
;
A
#
# COMPACT_ATOMS: atom_id res chain seq x y z
N MET A 1 29.55 -13.77 -42.77
CA MET A 1 28.25 -14.26 -42.27
C MET A 1 28.21 -14.01 -40.77
N GLN A 2 27.24 -13.19 -40.35
CA GLN A 2 26.72 -12.90 -39.01
C GLN A 2 27.66 -12.39 -37.91
N THR A 3 27.68 -11.06 -37.79
CA THR A 3 27.91 -10.30 -36.55
C THR A 3 26.76 -10.64 -35.58
N ILE A 4 27.06 -11.25 -34.43
CA ILE A 4 26.06 -11.46 -33.38
C ILE A 4 26.07 -10.19 -32.51
N GLU A 5 25.18 -9.26 -32.86
CA GLU A 5 24.79 -8.18 -31.97
C GLU A 5 23.95 -8.78 -30.83
N HIS A 6 24.58 -9.08 -29.70
CA HIS A 6 23.86 -9.45 -28.49
C HIS A 6 23.35 -8.17 -27.82
N ALA A 7 22.34 -7.55 -28.44
CA ALA A 7 21.51 -6.52 -27.82
C ALA A 7 20.60 -7.17 -26.77
N GLY A 8 21.20 -7.61 -25.66
CA GLY A 8 20.49 -7.95 -24.43
C GLY A 8 20.39 -6.71 -23.54
N ASN A 9 19.84 -5.62 -24.07
CA ASN A 9 19.60 -4.41 -23.29
C ASN A 9 18.35 -4.59 -22.43
N SER A 10 18.59 -4.70 -21.12
CA SER A 10 17.80 -4.08 -20.04
C SER A 10 16.29 -4.35 -19.97
N ALA A 11 15.92 -5.26 -19.07
CA ALA A 11 14.66 -5.17 -18.32
C ALA A 11 14.72 -6.02 -17.04
N HIS A 12 15.63 -5.67 -16.11
CA HIS A 12 15.45 -6.04 -14.71
C HIS A 12 15.40 -4.77 -13.86
N THR A 13 14.44 -3.91 -14.18
CA THR A 13 14.06 -2.76 -13.37
C THR A 13 12.60 -2.93 -13.00
N ASN A 14 12.30 -3.84 -12.07
CA ASN A 14 10.99 -3.84 -11.43
C ASN A 14 11.01 -4.30 -9.97
N GLU A 15 12.13 -4.12 -9.27
CA GLU A 15 12.21 -4.39 -7.81
C GLU A 15 11.70 -3.21 -6.97
N THR A 16 11.30 -2.09 -7.59
CA THR A 16 10.81 -0.91 -6.86
C THR A 16 9.28 -0.85 -6.76
N ASN A 17 8.53 -1.64 -7.54
CA ASN A 17 7.06 -1.54 -7.62
C ASN A 17 6.32 -2.78 -7.09
N VAL A 18 6.97 -3.59 -6.24
CA VAL A 18 6.28 -4.72 -5.57
C VAL A 18 5.83 -4.33 -4.16
N GLY A 19 6.52 -3.39 -3.52
CA GLY A 19 6.21 -2.94 -2.15
C GLY A 19 4.89 -2.18 -2.04
N GLU A 20 4.61 -1.26 -2.95
CA GLU A 20 3.36 -0.48 -2.97
C GLU A 20 2.09 -1.33 -3.13
N PRO A 21 1.98 -2.25 -4.11
CA PRO A 21 0.78 -3.08 -4.26
C PRO A 21 0.60 -4.08 -3.12
N LEU A 22 1.69 -4.53 -2.48
CA LEU A 22 1.61 -5.39 -1.30
C LEU A 22 1.13 -4.60 -0.07
N LEU A 23 1.64 -3.38 0.11
CA LEU A 23 1.22 -2.47 1.18
C LEU A 23 -0.25 -2.07 1.01
N ALA A 24 -0.70 -1.74 -0.20
CA ALA A 24 -2.09 -1.40 -0.48
C ALA A 24 -3.04 -2.56 -0.16
N GLN A 25 -2.67 -3.79 -0.55
CA GLN A 25 -3.45 -5.00 -0.21
C GLN A 25 -3.46 -5.25 1.31
N ALA A 26 -2.32 -5.10 1.98
CA ALA A 26 -2.25 -5.25 3.42
C ALA A 26 -3.14 -4.23 4.14
N MET A 27 -3.10 -2.96 3.74
CA MET A 27 -3.93 -1.90 4.32
C MET A 27 -5.42 -2.08 4.01
N ALA A 28 -5.78 -2.74 2.91
CA ALA A 28 -7.16 -3.15 2.65
C ALA A 28 -7.60 -4.34 3.51
N LEU A 29 -6.70 -5.26 3.84
CA LEU A 29 -7.06 -6.43 4.65
C LEU A 29 -7.09 -6.09 6.14
N LEU A 30 -6.21 -5.19 6.60
CA LEU A 30 -6.03 -4.82 8.01
C LEU A 30 -7.32 -4.53 8.79
N PRO A 31 -8.27 -3.72 8.29
CA PRO A 31 -9.53 -3.45 8.98
C PRO A 31 -10.44 -4.67 9.10
N THR A 32 -10.27 -5.64 8.22
CA THR A 32 -11.09 -6.86 8.13
C THR A 32 -10.45 -8.06 8.83
N LEU A 33 -9.21 -7.93 9.30
CA LEU A 33 -8.49 -9.03 9.93
C LEU A 33 -9.05 -9.32 11.33
N PRO A 34 -9.16 -10.61 11.71
CA PRO A 34 -9.46 -10.97 13.09
C PRO A 34 -8.33 -10.49 14.02
N ASP A 35 -8.66 -10.15 15.27
CA ASP A 35 -7.71 -9.63 16.27
C ASP A 35 -6.41 -10.44 16.35
N THR A 36 -6.51 -11.78 16.26
CA THR A 36 -5.35 -12.68 16.28
C THR A 36 -4.34 -12.42 15.17
N SER A 37 -4.81 -12.01 13.98
CA SER A 37 -3.97 -11.68 12.83
C SER A 37 -3.50 -10.22 12.88
N TYR A 38 -4.32 -9.33 13.45
CA TYR A 38 -3.96 -7.94 13.68
C TYR A 38 -2.75 -7.83 14.63
N PHE A 39 -2.78 -8.49 15.79
CA PHE A 39 -1.66 -8.47 16.74
C PHE A 39 -0.41 -9.21 16.25
N GLY A 40 -0.52 -10.06 15.23
CA GLY A 40 0.61 -10.71 14.57
C GLY A 40 1.36 -9.82 13.57
N MET A 41 0.80 -8.65 13.23
CA MET A 41 1.42 -7.73 12.29
C MET A 41 2.45 -6.81 12.92
N PRO A 42 3.42 -6.31 12.12
CA PRO A 42 4.34 -5.27 12.55
C PRO A 42 3.56 -4.07 13.11
N GLU A 43 4.07 -3.49 14.21
CA GLU A 43 3.46 -2.31 14.84
C GLU A 43 3.30 -1.16 13.84
N SER A 44 4.32 -0.90 13.01
CA SER A 44 4.27 0.13 11.97
C SER A 44 3.14 -0.04 10.95
N TRP A 45 2.67 -1.26 10.71
CA TRP A 45 1.55 -1.53 9.81
C TRP A 45 0.21 -1.27 10.49
N ARG A 46 0.12 -1.58 11.78
CA ARG A 46 -1.06 -1.27 12.61
C ARG A 46 -1.21 0.23 12.79
N ASP A 47 -0.12 0.93 13.17
CA ASP A 47 -0.09 2.39 13.28
C ASP A 47 -0.48 3.08 11.97
N LEU A 48 0.03 2.59 10.83
CA LEU A 48 -0.33 3.15 9.54
C LEU A 48 -1.82 2.95 9.22
N ALA A 49 -2.38 1.78 9.50
CA ALA A 49 -3.80 1.51 9.27
C ALA A 49 -4.70 2.37 10.19
N ASP A 50 -4.33 2.52 11.46
CA ASP A 50 -5.04 3.35 12.42
C ASP A 50 -4.99 4.84 12.03
N LEU A 51 -3.82 5.32 11.61
CA LEU A 51 -3.64 6.67 11.07
C LEU A 51 -4.51 6.89 9.83
N LEU A 52 -4.49 5.97 8.87
CA LEU A 52 -5.30 6.08 7.66
C LEU A 52 -6.80 6.05 7.98
N CYS A 53 -7.22 5.20 8.91
CA CYS A 53 -8.61 5.15 9.38
C CYS A 53 -9.02 6.48 10.02
N THR A 54 -8.18 7.04 10.88
CA THR A 54 -8.42 8.34 11.54
C THR A 54 -8.50 9.47 10.51
N LEU A 55 -7.58 9.51 9.56
CA LEU A 55 -7.55 10.54 8.50
C LEU A 55 -8.81 10.46 7.62
N VAL A 56 -9.25 9.26 7.25
CA VAL A 56 -10.36 9.07 6.31
C VAL A 56 -11.73 9.12 6.97
N ASN A 57 -11.93 8.46 8.12
CA ASN A 57 -13.25 8.41 8.79
C ASN A 57 -13.47 9.55 9.77
N ASP A 58 -12.49 9.81 10.65
CA ASP A 58 -12.64 10.79 11.73
C ASP A 58 -12.49 12.23 11.20
N LEU A 59 -11.46 12.44 10.38
CA LEU A 59 -11.12 13.75 9.80
C LEU A 59 -11.77 14.00 8.44
N GLY A 60 -12.32 12.97 7.78
CA GLY A 60 -12.97 13.10 6.49
C GLY A 60 -12.05 13.53 5.35
N PHE A 61 -10.75 13.20 5.41
CA PHE A 61 -9.80 13.60 4.38
C PHE A 61 -10.03 12.86 3.06
N ASP A 62 -9.85 13.58 1.96
CA ASP A 62 -9.75 13.00 0.63
C ASP A 62 -8.51 12.13 0.49
N ASN A 63 -8.53 11.18 -0.46
CA ASN A 63 -7.46 10.19 -0.63
C ASN A 63 -6.08 10.84 -0.82
N GLU A 64 -6.00 11.99 -1.49
CA GLU A 64 -4.76 12.75 -1.69
C GLU A 64 -4.22 13.38 -0.41
N LYS A 65 -5.09 13.96 0.43
CA LYS A 65 -4.68 14.55 1.70
C LYS A 65 -4.25 13.49 2.70
N ALA A 66 -5.01 12.40 2.79
CA ALA A 66 -4.66 11.29 3.66
C ALA A 66 -3.36 10.61 3.21
N ALA A 67 -3.13 10.46 1.90
CA ALA A 67 -1.89 9.95 1.34
C ALA A 67 -0.69 10.82 1.70
N ALA A 68 -0.81 12.13 1.52
CA ALA A 68 0.24 13.08 1.89
C ALA A 68 0.53 13.09 3.39
N ALA A 69 -0.52 13.00 4.24
CA ALA A 69 -0.37 12.98 5.69
C ALA A 69 0.26 11.69 6.22
N ALA A 70 -0.10 10.54 5.64
CA ALA A 70 0.44 9.24 6.01
C ALA A 70 1.76 8.88 5.28
N GLY A 71 2.19 9.69 4.32
CA GLY A 71 3.40 9.45 3.53
C GLY A 71 3.29 8.22 2.62
N VAL A 72 2.08 7.89 2.18
CA VAL A 72 1.80 6.72 1.32
C VAL A 72 1.16 7.15 0.00
N SER A 73 1.10 6.26 -0.97
CA SER A 73 0.41 6.50 -2.23
C SER A 73 -1.11 6.54 -2.07
N THR A 74 -1.79 7.34 -2.89
CA THR A 74 -3.26 7.45 -2.93
C THR A 74 -3.97 6.11 -3.14
N GLY A 75 -3.35 5.17 -3.86
CA GLY A 75 -3.86 3.82 -4.05
C GLY A 75 -3.95 3.01 -2.75
N VAL A 76 -3.00 3.20 -1.82
CA VAL A 76 -3.02 2.55 -0.49
C VAL A 76 -4.21 3.07 0.32
N VAL A 77 -4.41 4.39 0.31
CA VAL A 77 -5.53 5.04 1.00
C VAL A 77 -6.86 4.60 0.43
N ALA A 78 -7.00 4.57 -0.89
CA ALA A 78 -8.24 4.13 -1.55
C ALA A 78 -8.58 2.67 -1.23
N SER A 79 -7.56 1.81 -1.16
CA SER A 79 -7.71 0.40 -0.80
C SER A 79 -8.15 0.24 0.66
N CYS A 80 -7.52 0.99 1.57
CA CYS A 80 -7.89 1.03 2.98
C CYS A 80 -9.33 1.54 3.18
N ARG A 81 -9.69 2.66 2.55
CA ARG A 81 -11.03 3.25 2.59
C ARG A 81 -12.11 2.28 2.10
N SER A 82 -11.82 1.56 1.01
CA SER A 82 -12.75 0.56 0.47
C SER A 82 -13.02 -0.57 1.47
N ALA A 83 -12.01 -0.96 2.24
CA ALA A 83 -12.14 -2.00 3.25
C ALA A 83 -12.89 -1.56 4.51
N ILE A 84 -12.73 -0.31 4.94
CA ILE A 84 -13.44 0.21 6.12
C ILE A 84 -14.91 0.51 5.80
N SER A 85 -15.21 0.86 4.56
CA SER A 85 -16.58 1.14 4.09
C SER A 85 -17.38 -0.12 3.73
N SER A 86 -16.82 -1.33 3.86
CA SER A 86 -17.46 -2.60 3.47
C SER A 86 -18.06 -3.34 4.66
#